data_AF-A0A7S3NEA9-F1
#
_entry.id   AF-A0A7S3NEA9-F1
#
_cell.length_a   1.000
_cell.length_b   1.000
_cell.length_c   1.000
_cell.angle_alpha   90.00
_cell.angle_beta   90.00
_cell.angle_gamma   90.00
#
_symmetry.space_group_name_H-M   'P 1'
#
loop_
_entity.id
_entity.type
_entity.pdbx_description
1 polymer ?
#
loop_
_entity_poly.entity_id
_entity_poly.type
_entity_poly.pdbx_seq_one_letter_code
_entity_poly.pdbx_strand_id
1 'polypeptide(L)'
;NLVICIVLVSFSAFFWPTFEQTSCPVGFFSNNGTCYECNSSCYTCDNSTECTLCAGMLMNSTTKLCEFCPPGHFLSSQLDRCVSCDGSCLEECGYQDFCYQCPDDQKYDLTNRKCVDNCTGTQVFIQDPQLR
;
A
#
# COMPACT_ATOMS: atom_id res chain seq x y z
N ASN A 1 -28.17 38.08 -23.14
CA ASN A 1 -28.13 38.92 -21.91
C ASN A 1 -27.69 38.07 -20.75
N LEU A 2 -26.36 37.97 -20.60
CA LEU A 2 -25.70 37.20 -19.57
C LEU A 2 -25.47 38.14 -18.38
N VAL A 3 -26.10 37.87 -17.24
CA VAL A 3 -25.87 38.61 -16.00
C VAL A 3 -25.05 37.69 -15.09
N ILE A 4 -23.73 37.93 -15.06
CA ILE A 4 -22.83 37.28 -14.12
C ILE A 4 -22.71 38.21 -12.91
N CYS A 5 -23.23 37.80 -11.76
CA CYS A 5 -22.95 38.46 -10.50
C CYS A 5 -21.60 37.97 -9.96
N ILE A 6 -20.52 38.67 -10.32
CA ILE A 6 -19.22 38.53 -9.65
C ILE A 6 -19.34 39.26 -8.32
N VAL A 7 -19.45 38.52 -7.22
CA VAL A 7 -19.35 39.09 -5.88
C VAL A 7 -17.87 39.41 -5.65
N LEU A 8 -17.59 40.70 -5.58
CA LEU A 8 -16.25 41.24 -5.37
C LEU A 8 -15.73 40.82 -3.98
N VAL A 9 -14.54 40.26 -4.00
CA VAL A 9 -13.68 39.92 -2.86
C VAL A 9 -13.61 41.03 -1.82
N SER A 10 -13.99 40.72 -0.58
CA SER A 10 -13.53 41.41 0.62
C SER A 10 -13.55 40.41 1.78
N PHE A 11 -12.40 39.75 1.97
CA PHE A 11 -11.95 39.01 3.15
C PHE A 11 -12.92 38.00 3.82
N SER A 12 -12.42 36.76 3.96
CA SER A 12 -12.91 35.68 4.82
C SER A 12 -14.24 35.00 4.45
N ALA A 13 -14.24 34.21 3.38
CA ALA A 13 -15.03 32.98 3.30
C ALA A 13 -14.60 32.20 2.06
N PHE A 14 -13.53 31.41 2.18
CA PHE A 14 -13.37 30.27 1.28
C PHE A 14 -14.56 29.34 1.55
N PHE A 15 -15.57 29.43 0.68
CA PHE A 15 -16.68 28.51 0.55
C PHE A 15 -16.10 27.15 0.13
N TRP A 16 -15.59 26.40 1.10
CA TRP A 16 -15.49 24.96 0.97
C TRP A 16 -16.91 24.45 1.18
N PRO A 17 -17.40 23.51 0.36
CA PRO A 17 -18.68 22.86 0.65
C PRO A 17 -18.59 22.34 2.08
N THR A 18 -19.67 22.48 2.85
CA THR A 18 -19.77 21.90 4.19
C THR A 18 -19.52 20.40 4.08
N PHE A 19 -18.26 20.00 4.24
CA PHE A 19 -17.88 18.64 4.47
C PHE A 19 -18.33 18.40 5.91
N GLU A 20 -19.56 17.90 6.05
CA GLU A 20 -19.99 17.19 7.24
C GLU A 20 -18.95 16.08 7.46
N GLN A 21 -17.90 16.39 8.23
CA GLN A 21 -16.99 15.37 8.72
C GLN A 21 -17.71 14.67 9.87
N THR A 22 -18.72 13.87 9.54
CA THR A 22 -19.44 13.00 10.48
C THR A 22 -18.60 11.78 10.88
N SER A 23 -17.41 11.63 10.30
CA SER A 23 -16.50 10.51 10.48
C SER A 23 -15.10 10.98 10.90
N CYS A 24 -14.46 10.22 11.78
CA CYS A 24 -13.06 10.42 12.12
C CYS A 24 -12.14 10.32 10.89
N PRO A 25 -10.97 10.98 10.89
CA PRO A 25 -9.99 10.84 9.82
C PRO A 25 -9.51 9.39 9.70
N VAL A 26 -8.91 9.05 8.55
CA VAL A 26 -8.30 7.73 8.34
C VAL A 26 -7.29 7.42 9.44
N GLY A 27 -7.22 6.15 9.86
CA GLY A 27 -6.46 5.74 11.04
C GLY A 27 -7.13 6.03 12.39
N PHE A 28 -8.37 6.55 12.43
CA PHE A 28 -9.13 6.76 13.65
C PHE A 28 -10.56 6.22 13.54
N PHE A 29 -11.12 5.74 14.66
CA PHE A 29 -12.51 5.33 14.77
C PHE A 29 -13.28 6.22 15.75
N SER A 30 -14.57 6.43 15.50
CA SER A 30 -15.42 7.23 16.39
C SER A 30 -15.98 6.37 17.51
N ASN A 31 -15.77 6.78 18.75
CA ASN A 31 -16.40 6.20 19.92
C ASN A 31 -16.98 7.34 20.79
N ASN A 32 -18.30 7.37 20.93
CA ASN A 32 -19.04 8.44 21.64
C ASN A 32 -18.70 9.86 21.16
N GLY A 33 -18.50 10.05 19.85
CA GLY A 33 -18.18 11.36 19.26
C GLY A 33 -16.73 11.80 19.46
N THR A 34 -15.88 10.95 20.07
CA THR A 34 -14.43 11.16 20.16
C THR A 34 -13.72 10.21 19.22
N CYS A 35 -12.68 10.69 18.54
CA CYS A 35 -11.86 9.88 17.64
C CYS A 35 -10.70 9.24 18.40
N TYR A 36 -10.58 7.92 18.30
CA TYR A 36 -9.51 7.13 18.87
C TYR A 36 -8.67 6.50 17.76
N GLU A 37 -7.38 6.37 18.01
CA GLU A 37 -6.45 5.81 17.03
C GLU A 37 -6.74 4.32 16.79
N CYS A 38 -6.68 3.92 15.53
CA CYS A 38 -6.68 2.51 15.12
C CYS A 38 -5.38 1.82 15.53
N ASN A 39 -5.35 0.49 15.43
CA ASN A 39 -4.09 -0.22 15.46
C ASN A 39 -3.17 0.26 14.31
N SER A 40 -1.87 0.38 14.58
CA SER A 40 -0.88 0.92 13.62
C SER A 40 -0.81 0.15 12.30
N SER A 41 -1.22 -1.11 12.28
CA SER A 41 -1.24 -1.93 11.06
C SER A 41 -2.42 -1.62 10.13
N CYS A 42 -3.35 -0.77 10.56
CA CYS A 42 -4.67 -0.63 9.93
C CYS A 42 -4.90 0.74 9.31
N TYR A 43 -5.57 0.74 8.16
CA TYR A 43 -5.93 1.96 7.44
C TYR A 43 -7.26 2.54 7.93
N THR A 44 -8.25 1.66 8.12
CA THR A 44 -9.51 1.97 8.80
C THR A 44 -9.86 0.84 9.77
N CYS A 45 -10.54 1.20 10.85
CA CYS A 45 -10.95 0.26 11.89
C CYS A 45 -12.33 0.64 12.44
N ASP A 46 -13.05 -0.35 12.93
CA ASP A 46 -14.32 -0.13 13.65
C ASP A 46 -14.07 0.09 15.15
N ASN A 47 -12.98 -0.49 15.67
CA ASN A 47 -12.49 -0.28 17.03
C ASN A 47 -10.96 -0.45 17.10
N SER A 48 -10.38 -0.27 18.29
CA SER A 48 -8.93 -0.35 18.50
C SER A 48 -8.30 -1.71 18.16
N THR A 49 -9.11 -2.77 18.03
CA THR A 49 -8.65 -4.16 17.82
C THR A 49 -9.14 -4.80 16.53
N GLU A 50 -10.07 -4.18 15.81
CA GLU A 50 -10.70 -4.74 14.62
C GLU A 50 -10.60 -3.77 13.44
N CYS A 51 -9.89 -4.21 12.42
CA CYS A 51 -9.61 -3.43 11.24
C CYS A 51 -10.60 -3.77 10.14
N THR A 52 -11.08 -2.73 9.46
CA THR A 52 -11.98 -2.87 8.31
C THR A 52 -11.22 -2.76 7.00
N LEU A 53 -10.09 -2.06 6.99
CA LEU A 53 -9.20 -1.96 5.83
C LEU A 53 -7.74 -1.94 6.28
N CYS A 54 -6.92 -2.68 5.56
CA CYS A 54 -5.48 -2.78 5.80
C CYS A 54 -4.69 -1.89 4.85
N ALA A 55 -3.62 -1.27 5.37
CA ALA A 55 -2.72 -0.44 4.57
C ALA A 55 -1.64 -1.32 3.93
N GLY A 56 -1.94 -1.94 2.78
CA GLY A 56 -0.97 -2.78 2.06
C GLY A 56 -0.59 -4.08 2.77
N MET A 57 -1.43 -4.54 3.70
CA MET A 57 -1.30 -5.79 4.46
C MET A 57 -2.56 -6.64 4.26
N LEU A 58 -2.50 -7.93 4.64
CA LEU A 58 -3.65 -8.82 4.56
C LEU A 58 -4.45 -8.79 5.86
N MET A 59 -5.79 -8.71 5.76
CA MET A 59 -6.65 -8.84 6.94
C MET A 59 -6.73 -10.31 7.37
N ASN A 60 -6.29 -10.59 8.59
CA ASN A 60 -6.44 -11.90 9.19
C ASN A 60 -7.91 -12.14 9.55
N SER A 61 -8.49 -13.21 9.02
CA SER A 61 -9.92 -13.50 9.20
C SER A 61 -10.30 -13.82 10.66
N THR A 62 -9.34 -14.29 11.46
CA THR A 62 -9.53 -14.70 12.86
C THR A 62 -9.34 -13.55 13.82
N THR A 63 -8.26 -12.78 13.67
CA THR A 63 -7.92 -11.68 14.60
C THR A 63 -8.49 -10.34 14.17
N LYS A 64 -8.98 -10.21 12.92
CA LYS A 64 -9.40 -8.93 12.30
C LYS A 64 -8.31 -7.88 12.28
N LEU A 65 -7.05 -8.27 12.44
CA LEU A 65 -5.89 -7.40 12.36
C LEU A 65 -5.21 -7.56 11.02
N CYS A 66 -4.45 -6.54 10.65
CA CYS A 66 -3.66 -6.52 9.43
C CYS A 66 -2.29 -7.12 9.70
N GLU A 67 -1.93 -8.13 8.92
CA GLU A 67 -0.69 -8.87 9.02
C GLU A 67 0.05 -8.83 7.69
N PHE A 68 1.38 -8.80 7.76
CA PHE A 68 2.22 -8.95 6.58
C PHE A 68 2.06 -10.36 6.01
N CYS A 69 2.24 -10.47 4.70
CA CYS A 69 2.36 -11.78 4.09
C CYS A 69 3.57 -12.53 4.67
N PRO A 70 3.48 -13.86 4.84
CA PRO A 70 4.61 -14.64 5.30
C PRO A 70 5.80 -14.50 4.32
N PRO A 71 7.04 -14.76 4.76
CA PRO A 71 8.21 -14.75 3.88
C PRO A 71 7.96 -15.58 2.61
N GLY A 72 8.48 -15.09 1.49
CA GLY A 72 8.30 -15.67 0.16
C GLY A 72 6.92 -15.41 -0.46
N HIS A 73 6.12 -14.50 0.11
CA HIS A 73 4.81 -14.13 -0.44
C HIS A 73 4.63 -12.61 -0.52
N PHE A 74 3.89 -12.16 -1.51
CA PHE A 74 3.46 -10.76 -1.65
C PHE A 74 1.95 -10.65 -1.64
N LEU A 75 1.42 -9.50 -1.21
CA LEU A 75 0.00 -9.22 -1.26
C LEU A 75 -0.41 -8.90 -2.71
N SER A 76 -1.19 -9.80 -3.32
CA SER A 76 -1.74 -9.54 -4.66
C SER A 76 -3.03 -8.75 -4.55
N SER A 77 -3.01 -7.48 -4.98
CA SER A 77 -4.21 -6.62 -5.02
C SER A 77 -5.30 -7.14 -5.96
N GLN A 78 -4.97 -8.01 -6.91
CA GLN A 78 -5.93 -8.62 -7.83
C GLN A 78 -6.68 -9.80 -7.21
N LEU A 79 -6.02 -10.55 -6.33
CA LEU A 79 -6.57 -11.77 -5.72
C LEU A 79 -6.93 -11.57 -4.24
N ASP A 80 -6.61 -10.41 -3.68
CA ASP A 80 -6.77 -10.03 -2.27
C ASP A 80 -6.25 -11.11 -1.30
N ARG A 81 -5.08 -11.67 -1.63
CA ARG A 81 -4.42 -12.72 -0.86
C ARG A 81 -2.91 -12.70 -1.06
N CYS A 82 -2.21 -13.32 -0.11
CA CYS A 82 -0.79 -13.59 -0.25
C CYS A 82 -0.57 -14.64 -1.35
N VAL A 83 0.25 -14.30 -2.33
CA VAL A 83 0.65 -15.18 -3.43
C VAL A 83 2.15 -15.41 -3.31
N SER A 84 2.58 -16.64 -3.56
CA SER A 84 4.00 -16.99 -3.50
C SER A 84 4.78 -16.24 -4.57
N CYS A 85 5.97 -15.78 -4.20
CA CYS A 85 6.94 -15.23 -5.13
C CYS A 85 7.36 -16.29 -6.17
N ASP A 86 7.87 -15.85 -7.33
CA ASP A 86 8.59 -16.74 -8.24
C ASP A 86 9.81 -17.36 -7.50
N GLY A 87 10.09 -18.64 -7.76
CA GLY A 87 11.14 -19.39 -7.06
C GLY A 87 12.57 -18.89 -7.32
N SER A 88 12.73 -17.90 -8.20
CA SER A 88 13.98 -17.17 -8.38
C SER A 88 14.25 -16.10 -7.30
N CYS A 89 13.26 -15.74 -6.46
CA CYS A 89 13.45 -14.79 -5.35
C CYS A 89 13.84 -15.51 -4.05
N LEU A 90 14.70 -14.88 -3.23
CA LEU A 90 15.23 -15.52 -2.01
C LEU A 90 14.24 -15.50 -0.84
N GLU A 91 13.65 -14.35 -0.50
CA GLU A 91 12.72 -14.25 0.64
C GLU A 91 11.65 -13.15 0.48
N GLU A 92 11.94 -12.03 -0.18
CA GLU A 92 10.96 -10.95 -0.33
C GLU A 92 10.84 -10.49 -1.79
N CYS A 93 9.59 -10.41 -2.26
CA CYS A 93 9.25 -9.88 -3.57
C CYS A 93 8.19 -8.79 -3.43
N GLY A 94 8.31 -7.72 -4.22
CA GLY A 94 7.28 -6.70 -4.31
C GLY A 94 6.10 -7.13 -5.20
N TYR A 95 6.38 -7.99 -6.18
CA TYR A 95 5.41 -8.62 -7.08
C TYR A 95 5.89 -10.01 -7.46
N GLN A 96 5.05 -10.78 -8.16
CA GLN A 96 5.38 -12.14 -8.61
C GLN A 96 6.76 -12.26 -9.26
N ASP A 97 7.12 -11.31 -10.14
CA ASP A 97 8.40 -11.30 -10.89
C ASP A 97 9.37 -10.20 -10.37
N PHE A 98 9.03 -9.51 -9.28
CA PHE A 98 9.87 -8.44 -8.76
C PHE A 98 10.46 -8.85 -7.42
N CYS A 99 11.68 -9.35 -7.45
CA CYS A 99 12.44 -9.69 -6.25
C CYS A 99 13.08 -8.42 -5.67
N TYR A 100 12.99 -8.23 -4.36
CA TYR A 100 13.78 -7.18 -3.69
C TYR A 100 15.24 -7.59 -3.54
N GLN A 101 15.50 -8.89 -3.38
CA GLN A 101 16.84 -9.45 -3.33
C GLN A 101 16.90 -10.75 -4.14
N CYS A 102 17.94 -10.86 -4.95
CA CYS A 102 18.32 -12.11 -5.61
C CYS A 102 19.31 -12.88 -4.72
N PRO A 103 19.43 -14.21 -4.89
CA PRO A 103 20.55 -14.97 -4.36
C PRO A 103 21.90 -14.31 -4.66
N ASP A 104 22.88 -14.47 -3.76
CA ASP A 104 24.19 -13.81 -3.83
C ASP A 104 24.91 -13.97 -5.19
N ASP A 105 24.68 -15.09 -5.87
CA ASP A 105 25.29 -15.41 -7.17
C ASP A 105 24.43 -15.01 -8.39
N GLN A 106 23.25 -14.42 -8.16
CA GLN A 106 22.29 -14.03 -9.19
C GLN A 106 22.15 -12.52 -9.32
N LYS A 107 21.82 -12.05 -10.52
CA LYS A 107 21.55 -10.63 -10.81
C LYS A 107 20.11 -10.44 -11.26
N TYR A 108 19.49 -9.33 -10.84
CA TYR A 108 18.14 -8.99 -11.28
C TYR A 108 18.17 -8.43 -12.71
N ASP A 109 17.63 -9.17 -13.67
CA ASP A 109 17.44 -8.70 -15.05
C ASP A 109 16.22 -7.77 -15.11
N LEU A 110 16.43 -6.48 -15.34
CA LEU A 110 15.35 -5.50 -15.47
C LEU A 110 14.47 -5.73 -16.71
N THR A 111 15.00 -6.41 -17.72
CA THR A 111 14.32 -6.68 -19.00
C THR A 111 13.29 -7.78 -18.83
N ASN A 112 13.70 -8.89 -18.24
CA ASN A 112 12.85 -10.07 -18.04
C ASN A 112 12.23 -10.15 -16.65
N ARG A 113 12.59 -9.22 -15.74
CA ARG A 113 12.15 -9.16 -14.35
C ARG A 113 12.38 -10.50 -13.64
N LYS A 114 13.62 -11.02 -13.67
CA LYS A 114 13.97 -12.29 -13.01
C LYS A 114 15.39 -12.27 -12.48
N CYS A 115 15.63 -13.02 -11.42
CA CYS A 115 16.99 -13.33 -10.98
C CYS A 115 17.57 -14.44 -11.86
N VAL A 116 18.77 -14.21 -12.40
CA VAL A 116 19.45 -15.13 -13.32
C VAL A 116 20.93 -15.29 -12.97
N ASP A 117 21.47 -16.50 -13.16
CA ASP A 117 22.88 -16.84 -12.88
C ASP A 117 23.84 -16.25 -13.92
N ASN A 118 23.43 -16.20 -15.19
CA ASN A 118 24.30 -15.84 -16.31
C ASN A 118 23.72 -14.74 -17.18
N CYS A 119 24.54 -13.74 -17.47
CA CYS A 119 24.21 -12.65 -18.38
C CYS A 119 24.24 -13.19 -19.82
N THR A 120 23.11 -13.15 -20.52
CA THR A 120 23.07 -13.42 -21.96
C THR A 120 22.58 -12.18 -22.70
N GLY A 121 23.51 -11.47 -23.38
CA GLY A 121 23.17 -10.36 -24.28
C GLY A 121 23.17 -8.95 -23.67
N THR A 122 22.21 -8.12 -24.09
CA THR A 122 22.12 -6.64 -23.89
C THR A 122 21.27 -6.21 -22.66
N GLN A 123 21.16 -7.07 -21.66
CA GLN A 123 20.29 -6.85 -20.50
C GLN A 123 20.91 -5.84 -19.50
N VAL A 124 20.06 -5.07 -18.80
CA VAL A 124 20.48 -4.12 -17.76
C VAL A 124 20.19 -4.73 -16.38
N PHE A 125 21.19 -4.71 -15.49
CA PHE A 125 21.12 -5.34 -14.18
C PHE A 125 21.44 -4.37 -13.05
N ILE A 126 20.91 -4.68 -11.88
CA ILE A 126 21.24 -4.02 -10.61
C ILE A 126 21.52 -5.08 -9.54
N GLN A 127 22.48 -4.81 -8.66
CA GLN A 127 22.82 -5.71 -7.54
C GLN A 127 21.76 -5.67 -6.44
N ASP A 128 21.06 -4.55 -6.30
CA ASP A 128 19.98 -4.39 -5.32
C ASP A 128 18.88 -3.46 -5.89
N PRO A 129 17.69 -4.00 -6.20
CA PRO A 129 16.49 -3.23 -6.56
C PRO A 129 16.01 -2.21 -5.54
N GLN A 130 16.41 -2.31 -4.26
CA GLN A 130 15.98 -1.42 -3.19
C GLN A 130 16.83 -0.15 -3.03
N LEU A 131 18.04 -0.09 -3.61
CA LEU A 131 18.97 1.04 -3.47
C LEU A 131 18.74 2.18 -4.48
N ARG A 132 17.50 2.36 -4.98
CA ARG A 132 17.18 3.45 -5.93
C ARG A 132 16.31 4.54 -5.32
#